data_AF-A0A3D1G095-F1
#
_entry.id   AF-A0A3D1G095-F1
#
_cell.length_a   1.000
_cell.length_b   1.000
_cell.length_c   1.000
_cell.angle_alpha   90.00
_cell.angle_beta   90.00
_cell.angle_gamma   90.00
#
_symmetry.space_group_name_H-M   'P 1'
#
loop_
_entity.id
_entity.type
_entity.pdbx_description
1 polymer ?
#
loop_
_entity_poly.entity_id
_entity_poly.type
_entity_poly.pdbx_seq_one_letter_code
_entity_poly.pdbx_strand_id
1 'polypeptide(L)' 'EAADRFNIDLTQSYLVGDSPRDIEAGANAGVETIRVKTGHGLKPHTTVPKHYVEDLVSAVDLIENQFLKA' A
#
# COMPACT_ATOMS: atom_id res chain seq x y z
N GLU A 1 7.48 -11.83 11.55
CA GLU A 1 6.41 -12.20 12.50
C GLU A 1 5.04 -12.44 11.84
N ALA A 2 4.36 -11.47 11.21
CA ALA A 2 3.06 -11.75 10.57
C ALA A 2 3.18 -12.70 9.36
N ALA A 3 4.17 -12.45 8.48
CA ALA A 3 4.44 -13.30 7.32
C ALA A 3 4.67 -14.76 7.71
N ASP A 4 5.55 -15.00 8.70
CA ASP A 4 5.91 -16.35 9.15
C ASP A 4 4.76 -17.05 9.88
N ARG A 5 4.00 -16.31 10.71
CA ARG A 5 2.90 -16.87 11.50
C ARG A 5 1.70 -17.31 10.68
N PHE A 6 1.46 -16.63 9.56
CA PHE A 6 0.29 -16.86 8.71
C PHE A 6 0.66 -17.40 7.33
N ASN A 7 1.94 -17.69 7.09
CA ASN A 7 2.46 -18.13 5.79
C ASN A 7 2.02 -17.20 4.63
N ILE A 8 2.12 -15.88 4.86
CA ILE A 8 1.72 -14.85 3.90
C ILE A 8 2.86 -14.59 2.92
N ASP A 9 2.54 -14.58 1.64
CA ASP A 9 3.46 -14.13 0.60
C ASP A 9 3.51 -12.60 0.54
N LEU A 10 4.62 -12.03 1.00
CA LEU A 10 4.84 -10.58 1.01
C LEU A 10 4.95 -9.99 -0.39
N THR A 11 5.36 -10.78 -1.39
CA THR A 11 5.49 -10.31 -2.78
C THR A 11 4.14 -10.12 -3.47
N GLN A 12 3.07 -10.68 -2.90
CA GLN A 12 1.68 -10.53 -3.32
C GLN A 12 0.87 -9.73 -2.28
N SER A 13 1.55 -9.06 -1.36
CA SER A 13 0.95 -8.27 -0.29
C SER A 13 1.07 -6.78 -0.55
N TYR A 14 0.10 -6.03 -0.01
CA TYR A 14 -0.01 -4.59 -0.17
C TYR A 14 -0.14 -3.91 1.20
N LEU A 15 0.38 -2.69 1.31
CA LEU A 15 0.10 -1.80 2.43
C LEU A 15 -0.55 -0.52 1.90
N VAL A 16 -1.80 -0.31 2.32
CA VAL A 16 -2.62 0.85 1.95
C VAL A 16 -2.75 1.78 3.15
N GLY A 17 -2.38 3.06 2.99
CA GLY A 17 -2.45 4.03 4.08
C GLY A 17 -2.43 5.49 3.61
N ASP A 18 -2.75 6.42 4.51
CA ASP A 18 -2.81 7.85 4.23
C ASP A 18 -1.57 8.61 4.74
N SER A 19 -0.73 7.98 5.55
CA SER A 19 0.40 8.63 6.20
C SER A 19 1.75 8.20 5.62
N PRO A 20 2.80 9.03 5.77
CA PRO A 20 4.17 8.64 5.41
C PRO A 20 4.65 7.38 6.14
N ARG A 21 4.19 7.17 7.38
CA ARG A 21 4.60 6.04 8.23
C ARG A 21 4.11 4.72 7.67
N ASP A 22 2.93 4.71 7.06
CA ASP A 22 2.38 3.53 6.38
C ASP A 22 3.31 3.12 5.24
N ILE A 23 3.77 4.09 4.45
CA ILE A 23 4.65 3.84 3.30
C ILE A 23 6.03 3.36 3.76
N GLU A 24 6.59 3.95 4.82
CA GLU A 24 7.84 3.48 5.42
C GLU A 24 7.71 2.06 5.99
N ALA A 25 6.62 1.76 6.67
CA ALA A 25 6.35 0.42 7.20
C ALA A 25 6.25 -0.61 6.07
N GLY A 26 5.55 -0.27 4.98
CA GLY A 26 5.38 -1.18 3.85
C GLY A 26 6.68 -1.41 3.09
N ALA A 27 7.47 -0.36 2.88
CA ALA A 27 8.80 -0.47 2.29
C ALA A 27 9.73 -1.35 3.14
N ASN A 28 9.73 -1.18 4.46
CA ASN A 28 10.51 -2.00 5.38
C ASN A 28 10.04 -3.46 5.42
N ALA A 29 8.73 -3.69 5.24
CA ALA A 29 8.15 -5.02 5.15
C ALA A 29 8.35 -5.67 3.76
N GLY A 30 8.82 -4.92 2.75
CA GLY A 30 8.99 -5.41 1.38
C GLY A 30 7.68 -5.62 0.62
N VAL A 31 6.60 -4.97 1.04
CA VAL A 31 5.27 -5.07 0.39
C VAL A 31 5.01 -3.87 -0.51
N GLU A 32 4.07 -4.01 -1.44
CA GLU A 32 3.69 -2.93 -2.34
C GLU A 32 2.93 -1.82 -1.61
N THR A 33 3.37 -0.58 -1.73
CA THR A 33 2.78 0.56 -0.99
C THR A 33 1.83 1.38 -1.85
N ILE A 34 0.63 1.61 -1.32
CA ILE A 34 -0.41 2.42 -1.96
C ILE A 34 -0.81 3.53 -1.00
N ARG A 35 -0.62 4.79 -1.41
CA ARG A 35 -1.05 5.94 -0.61
C ARG A 35 -2.39 6.46 -1.08
N VAL A 36 -3.35 6.54 -0.16
CA VAL A 36 -4.64 7.19 -0.39
C VAL A 36 -4.54 8.69 -0.07
N LYS A 37 -5.31 9.53 -0.79
CA LYS A 37 -5.36 10.99 -0.55
C LYS A 37 -6.42 11.40 0.47
N THR A 38 -7.18 10.45 1.01
CA THR A 38 -8.10 10.70 2.13
C THR A 38 -7.34 10.93 3.45
N GLY A 39 -8.04 11.40 4.49
CA GLY A 39 -7.43 11.61 5.81
C GLY A 39 -6.26 12.59 5.80
N HIS A 40 -5.08 12.12 6.20
CA HIS A 40 -3.82 12.87 6.19
C HIS A 40 -3.06 12.81 4.87
N GLY A 41 -3.61 12.13 3.85
CA GLY A 41 -2.98 11.88 2.55
C GLY A 41 -2.58 13.14 1.78
N LEU A 42 -3.23 14.27 2.04
CA LEU A 42 -2.94 15.57 1.42
C LEU A 42 -1.79 16.34 2.09
N LYS A 43 -1.26 15.86 3.22
CA LYS A 43 -0.13 16.53 3.87
C LYS A 43 1.16 16.31 3.07
N PRO A 44 1.95 17.37 2.80
CA PRO A 44 3.24 17.23 2.12
C PRO A 44 4.16 16.28 2.89
N HIS A 45 4.88 15.44 2.15
CA HIS A 45 5.88 14.51 2.67
C HIS A 45 6.83 14.10 1.55
N THR A 46 7.95 13.49 1.91
CA THR A 46 9.01 13.08 0.97
C THR A 46 9.01 11.58 0.67
N THR A 47 8.25 10.78 1.41
CA THR A 47 8.16 9.34 1.18
C THR A 47 7.47 9.06 -0.15
N VAL A 48 7.99 8.12 -0.93
CA VAL A 48 7.45 7.80 -2.25
C VAL A 48 6.82 6.41 -2.19
N PRO A 49 5.48 6.31 -2.22
CA PRO A 49 4.79 5.04 -2.40
C PRO A 49 4.90 4.57 -3.85
N LYS A 50 4.63 3.28 -4.09
CA LYS A 50 4.55 2.78 -5.46
C LYS A 50 3.34 3.33 -6.20
N HIS A 51 2.22 3.49 -5.52
CA HIS A 51 0.99 4.05 -6.09
C HIS A 51 0.40 5.17 -5.24
N TYR A 52 -0.25 6.11 -5.92
CA TYR A 52 -1.09 7.13 -5.32
C TYR A 52 -2.51 6.97 -5.86
N VAL A 53 -3.50 6.97 -4.98
CA VAL A 53 -4.91 6.86 -5.33
C VAL A 53 -5.75 7.84 -4.52
N GLU A 54 -6.94 8.19 -5.00
CA GLU A 54 -7.79 9.18 -4.34
C GLU A 54 -8.31 8.67 -2.99
N ASP A 55 -8.81 7.44 -2.96
CA ASP A 55 -9.45 6.83 -1.80
C ASP A 55 -9.22 5.31 -1.73
N LEU A 56 -9.83 4.67 -0.73
CA LEU A 56 -9.72 3.24 -0.52
C LEU A 56 -10.38 2.43 -1.64
N VAL A 57 -11.48 2.91 -2.22
CA VAL A 57 -12.17 2.22 -3.32
C VAL A 57 -11.24 2.14 -4.53
N SER A 58 -10.59 3.26 -4.86
CA SER A 58 -9.59 3.34 -5.91
C SER A 58 -8.38 2.42 -5.66
N ALA A 59 -8.01 2.18 -4.39
CA ALA A 59 -6.96 1.23 -4.03
C ALA A 59 -7.39 -0.22 -4.33
N VAL A 60 -8.63 -0.58 -4.00
CA VAL A 60 -9.19 -1.91 -4.29
C VAL A 60 -9.24 -2.13 -5.79
N ASP A 61 -9.77 -1.18 -6.56
CA ASP A 61 -9.82 -1.27 -8.02
C ASP A 61 -8.43 -1.48 -8.63
N LEU A 62 -7.41 -0.78 -8.11
CA LEU A 62 -6.04 -0.94 -8.57
C LEU A 62 -5.52 -2.36 -8.31
N ILE A 63 -5.74 -2.89 -7.11
CA ILE A 63 -5.30 -4.23 -6.71
C ILE A 63 -6.01 -5.29 -7.56
N GLU A 64 -7.34 -5.23 -7.70
CA GLU A 64 -8.11 -6.18 -8.51
C GLU A 64 -7.66 -6.16 -9.98
N ASN A 65 -7.41 -4.98 -10.54
CA ASN A 65 -6.94 -4.85 -11.91
C ASN A 65 -5.52 -5.39 -12.12
N GLN A 66 -4.66 -5.40 -11.09
CA GLN A 66 -3.35 -6.04 -11.18
C GLN A 66 -3.50 -7.57 -11.19
N PHE A 67 -4.39 -8.12 -10.35
CA PHE A 67 -4.69 -9.55 -10.34
C PHE A 67 -5.28 -10.06 -11.66
N LEU A 68 -6.18 -9.30 -12.29
CA LEU A 68 -6.81 -9.71 -13.56
C LEU A 68 -5.88 -9.61 -14.79
N LYS A 69 -4.72 -8.95 -14.65
CA LYS A 69 -3.73 -8.76 -15.73
C LYS A 69 -2.52 -9.69 -15.62
N ALA A 70 -2.37 -10.38 -14.49
CA ALA A 70 -1.32 -11.38 -14.26
C ALA A 70 -1.71 -12.74 -14.85
#